data_AF-A0A7K0ZIA8-F1
#
_entry.id   AF-A0A7K0ZIA8-F1
#
_cell.length_a   1.000
_cell.length_b   1.000
_cell.length_c   1.000
_cell.angle_alpha   90.00
_cell.angle_beta   90.00
_cell.angle_gamma   90.00
#
_symmetry.space_group_name_H-M   'P 1'
#
loop_
_entity.id
_entity.type
_entity.pdbx_description
1 polymer ?
#
loop_
_entity_poly.entity_id
_entity_poly.type
_entity_poly.pdbx_seq_one_letter_code
_entity_poly.pdbx_strand_id
1 'polypeptide(L)' 'MDDWIAAACLDLGISPPLSIPEILDLARDAAHNVERPAAPITTFLLGYAVGQGADITEAAARLSRLATGWAAPE' A
#
# COMPACT_ATOMS: atom_id res chain seq x y z
N MET A 1 -5.54 1.41 16.84
CA MET A 1 -5.33 1.09 15.41
C MET A 1 -5.36 -0.41 15.23
N ASP A 2 -4.56 -1.14 16.01
CA ASP A 2 -4.52 -2.62 15.97
C ASP A 2 -5.90 -3.26 16.21
N ASP A 3 -6.64 -2.81 17.23
CA ASP A 3 -8.01 -3.32 17.51
C ASP A 3 -8.97 -3.09 16.34
N TRP A 4 -8.86 -1.94 15.66
CA TRP A 4 -9.68 -1.61 14.50
C TRP A 4 -9.35 -2.53 13.32
N ILE A 5 -8.05 -2.76 13.07
CA ILE A 5 -7.60 -3.63 11.99
C ILE A 5 -8.01 -5.08 12.25
N ALA A 6 -7.89 -5.55 13.50
CA ALA A 6 -8.36 -6.86 13.90
C ALA A 6 -9.87 -7.01 13.69
N ALA A 7 -10.67 -6.03 14.11
CA ALA A 7 -12.12 -6.03 13.91
C ALA A 7 -12.51 -6.00 12.42
N ALA A 8 -11.86 -5.17 11.61
CA ALA A 8 -12.13 -5.09 10.17
C ALA A 8 -11.72 -6.37 9.44
N CYS A 9 -10.60 -6.99 9.81
CA CYS A 9 -10.17 -8.27 9.24
C CYS A 9 -11.16 -9.39 9.59
N LEU A 10 -11.64 -9.41 10.84
CA LEU A 10 -12.65 -10.37 11.28
C LEU A 10 -13.97 -10.20 10.52
N ASP A 11 -14.46 -8.96 10.38
CA ASP A 11 -15.71 -8.65 9.67
C ASP A 11 -15.64 -9.03 8.19
N LEU A 12 -14.51 -8.76 7.54
CA LEU A 12 -14.29 -9.06 6.12
C LEU A 12 -13.84 -10.52 5.86
N GLY A 13 -13.55 -11.30 6.91
CA GLY A 13 -13.07 -12.68 6.78
C GLY A 13 -11.68 -12.78 6.13
N ILE A 14 -10.83 -11.78 6.32
CA ILE A 14 -9.48 -11.71 5.73
C ILE A 14 -8.40 -11.69 6.81
N SER A 15 -7.16 -11.94 6.41
CA SER A 15 -5.97 -11.66 7.22
C SER A 15 -5.12 -10.61 6.51
N PRO A 16 -4.48 -9.68 7.25
CA PRO A 16 -3.68 -8.64 6.64
C PRO A 16 -2.45 -9.28 5.96
N PRO A 17 -2.23 -9.03 4.66
CA PRO A 17 -1.18 -9.72 3.90
C PRO A 17 0.21 -9.08 4.06
N LEU A 18 0.27 -7.87 4.64
CA LEU A 18 1.49 -7.19 5.10
C LEU A 18 1.30 -6.71 6.55
N SER A 19 2.41 -6.44 7.22
CA SER A 19 2.37 -5.74 8.50
C SER A 19 1.92 -4.28 8.33
N ILE A 20 1.32 -3.72 9.38
CA ILE A 20 0.88 -2.32 9.40
C ILE A 20 2.04 -1.35 9.07
N PRO A 21 3.26 -1.51 9.64
CA PRO A 21 4.39 -0.66 9.30
C PRO A 21 4.73 -0.69 7.80
N GLU A 22 4.74 -1.85 7.16
CA GLU A 22 5.05 -1.97 5.72
C GLU A 22 4.04 -1.22 4.85
N ILE A 23 2.74 -1.31 5.17
CA ILE A 23 1.69 -0.58 4.46
C ILE A 23 1.88 0.94 4.65
N LEU A 24 2.19 1.37 5.86
CA LEU A 24 2.39 2.78 6.18
C LEU A 24 3.67 3.36 5.57
N ASP A 25 4.73 2.57 5.45
CA ASP A 25 5.96 3.00 4.78
C ASP A 25 5.77 3.14 3.28
N LEU A 26 5.02 2.24 2.63
CA LEU A 26 4.64 2.43 1.23
C LEU A 26 3.78 3.69 1.03
N ALA A 27 2.81 3.92 1.92
CA ALA A 27 1.98 5.12 1.88
C ALA A 27 2.83 6.39 2.06
N ARG A 28 3.81 6.35 2.98
CA ARG A 28 4.78 7.43 3.22
C ARG A 28 5.60 7.73 1.97
N ASP A 29 6.15 6.71 1.31
CA ASP A 29 6.93 6.88 0.07
C ASP A 29 6.10 7.57 -1.02
N ALA A 30 4.86 7.13 -1.22
CA ALA A 30 3.97 7.73 -2.20
C ALA A 30 3.60 9.18 -1.83
N ALA A 31 3.25 9.44 -0.56
CA ALA A 31 2.84 10.76 -0.10
C ALA A 31 3.96 11.81 -0.20
N HIS A 32 5.21 11.39 0.04
CA HIS A 32 6.37 12.28 0.05
C HIS A 32 6.96 12.52 -1.34
N ASN A 33 6.95 11.51 -2.22
CA ASN A 33 7.65 11.60 -3.50
C ASN A 33 6.73 11.87 -4.69
N VAL A 34 5.42 11.61 -4.58
CA VAL A 34 4.44 11.87 -5.65
C VAL A 34 3.57 13.06 -5.29
N GLU A 35 2.62 12.88 -4.38
CA GLU A 35 1.77 13.91 -3.77
C GLU A 35 0.98 13.32 -2.61
N ARG A 36 0.45 14.16 -1.70
CA ARG A 36 -0.30 13.67 -0.53
C ARG A 36 -1.46 12.70 -0.88
N PRO A 37 -2.28 12.94 -1.93
CA PRO A 37 -3.32 11.99 -2.35
C PRO A 37 -2.79 10.62 -2.80
N ALA A 38 -1.51 10.50 -3.19
CA ALA A 38 -0.95 9.25 -3.67
C ALA A 38 -0.87 8.16 -2.58
N ALA A 39 -0.82 8.52 -1.29
CA ALA A 39 -0.76 7.55 -0.19
C ALA A 39 -1.93 6.55 -0.20
N PRO A 40 -3.21 6.99 -0.10
CA PRO A 40 -4.35 6.08 -0.14
C PRO A 40 -4.53 5.41 -1.50
N ILE A 41 -4.22 6.10 -2.61
CA ILE A 41 -4.36 5.53 -3.96
C ILE A 41 -3.37 4.37 -4.17
N THR A 42 -2.11 4.55 -3.75
CA THR A 42 -1.05 3.54 -3.91
C THR A 42 -1.37 2.28 -3.10
N THR A 43 -1.80 2.43 -1.85
CA THR A 43 -2.15 1.29 -0.99
C THR A 43 -3.42 0.57 -1.45
N PHE A 44 -4.40 1.29 -2.00
CA PHE A 44 -5.55 0.67 -2.67
C PHE A 44 -5.13 -0.14 -3.91
N LEU A 45 -4.28 0.42 -4.77
CA LEU A 45 -3.78 -0.27 -5.98
C LEU A 45 -2.92 -1.49 -5.64
N LEU A 46 -2.12 -1.44 -4.57
CA LEU A 46 -1.41 -2.60 -4.04
C LEU A 46 -2.41 -3.72 -3.71
N GLY A 47 -3.43 -3.42 -2.90
CA GLY A 47 -4.46 -4.39 -2.52
C GLY A 47 -5.21 -4.95 -3.74
N TYR A 48 -5.52 -4.09 -4.71
CA TYR A 48 -6.17 -4.50 -5.96
C TYR A 48 -5.30 -5.44 -6.79
N ALA A 49 -4.00 -5.14 -6.95
CA ALA A 49 -3.07 -5.98 -7.70
C ALA A 49 -2.88 -7.36 -7.03
N VAL A 50 -2.81 -7.40 -5.69
CA VAL A 50 -2.75 -8.65 -4.92
C VAL A 50 -4.04 -9.46 -5.12
N GLY A 51 -5.21 -8.81 -5.12
CA GLY A 51 -6.48 -9.45 -5.45
C GLY A 51 -6.54 -10.02 -6.88
N GLN A 52 -5.69 -9.53 -7.79
CA GLN A 52 -5.51 -10.06 -9.14
C GLN A 52 -4.39 -11.13 -9.24
N GLY A 53 -3.83 -11.56 -8.12
CA GLY A 53 -2.80 -12.62 -8.06
C GLY A 53 -1.35 -12.13 -8.11
N ALA A 54 -1.10 -10.83 -7.94
CA ALA A 54 0.27 -10.34 -7.80
C ALA A 54 0.89 -10.76 -6.46
N ASP A 55 2.19 -11.04 -6.46
CA ASP A 55 2.97 -11.20 -5.23
C ASP A 55 3.04 -9.86 -4.48
N ILE A 56 2.67 -9.87 -3.21
CA ILE A 56 2.52 -8.63 -2.44
C ILE A 56 3.86 -7.95 -2.15
N THR A 57 4.91 -8.73 -1.88
CA THR A 57 6.23 -8.19 -1.59
C THR A 57 6.83 -7.54 -2.83
N GLU A 58 6.75 -8.21 -3.98
CA GLU A 58 7.23 -7.65 -5.24
C GLU A 58 6.39 -6.45 -5.68
N ALA A 59 5.07 -6.50 -5.54
CA ALA A 59 4.19 -5.38 -5.88
C ALA A 59 4.47 -4.14 -5.01
N ALA A 60 4.61 -4.32 -3.70
CA ALA A 60 4.95 -3.24 -2.77
C ALA A 60 6.33 -2.64 -3.10
N ALA A 61 7.34 -3.48 -3.36
CA ALA A 61 8.67 -3.03 -3.71
C ALA A 61 8.69 -2.26 -5.05
N ARG A 62 7.91 -2.70 -6.04
CA ARG A 62 7.76 -1.98 -7.33
C ARG A 62 7.11 -0.62 -7.13
N LEU A 63 6.06 -0.52 -6.33
CA LEU A 63 5.36 0.74 -6.06
C LEU A 63 6.24 1.71 -5.26
N SER A 64 6.98 1.24 -4.25
CA SER A 64 7.95 2.08 -3.51
C SER A 64 9.06 2.59 -4.43
N ARG A 65 9.65 1.74 -5.28
CA ARG A 65 10.64 2.17 -6.30
C ARG A 65 10.07 3.20 -7.29
N LEU A 66 8.82 3.00 -7.71
CA LEU A 66 8.15 3.94 -8.61
C LEU A 66 7.91 5.30 -7.95
N ALA A 67 7.43 5.30 -6.70
CA ALA A 67 7.20 6.52 -5.94
C ALA A 67 8.52 7.27 -5.69
N THR A 68 9.56 6.59 -5.19
CA THR A 68 10.86 7.21 -4.90
C THR A 68 11.59 7.72 -6.15
N GLY A 69 11.39 7.09 -7.30
CA GLY A 69 11.92 7.52 -8.59
C GLY A 69 11.02 8.48 -9.37
N TRP A 70 9.92 8.96 -8.78
CA TRP A 70 8.93 9.75 -9.51
C TRP A 70 9.45 11.15 -9.85
N ALA A 71 9.73 11.38 -11.13
CA ALA A 71 9.85 12.71 -11.71
C ALA A 71 8.50 13.04 -12.35
N ALA A 72 7.71 13.92 -11.71
CA ALA A 72 6.41 14.30 -12.23
C ALA A 72 6.57 14.78 -13.69
N PRO A 73 5.79 14.22 -14.64
CA PRO A 73 5.80 14.73 -16.00
C PRO A 73 5.37 16.20 -16.02
N GLU A 74 6.02 17.01 -16.88
CA GLU A 74 5.68 18.42 -17.10
C GLU A 74 4.23 18.63 -17.57
#